data_AF-A0A7X6YWX9-F1
#
_entry.id   AF-A0A7X6YWX9-F1
#
_cell.length_a   1.000
_cell.length_b   1.000
_cell.length_c   1.000
_cell.angle_alpha   90.00
_cell.angle_beta   90.00
_cell.angle_gamma   90.00
#
_symmetry.space_group_name_H-M   'P 1'
#
loop_
_entity.id
_entity.type
_entity.pdbx_description
1 polymer ?
#
loop_
_entity_poly.entity_id
_entity_poly.type
_entity_poly.pdbx_seq_one_letter_code
_entity_poly.pdbx_strand_id
1 'polypeptide(L)' 'MKTALIIIDMQNDFALPDAPMGVAGAMAVLPNIRRVLEHFRAQRLPVFHVV' A
#
# COMPACT_ATOMS: atom_id res chain seq x y z
N MET A 1 17.98 -12.94 5.71
CA MET A 1 16.74 -13.25 4.96
C MET A 1 16.60 -12.22 3.85
N LYS A 2 16.15 -12.60 2.65
CA LYS A 2 15.84 -11.63 1.58
C LYS A 2 14.35 -11.30 1.64
N THR A 3 14.01 -10.01 1.73
CA THR A 3 12.63 -9.55 1.94
C THR A 3 12.29 -8.45 0.95
N ALA A 4 11.04 -8.40 0.48
CA ALA A 4 10.49 -7.36 -0.38
C ALA A 4 9.10 -6.96 0.12
N LEU A 5 8.69 -5.71 -0.16
CA LEU A 5 7.33 -5.23 0.08
C LEU A 5 6.59 -5.16 -1.25
N ILE A 6 5.39 -5.75 -1.30
CA ILE A 6 4.48 -5.65 -2.43
C ILE A 6 3.21 -4.97 -1.94
N ILE A 7 2.86 -3.83 -2.55
CA ILE A 7 1.61 -3.10 -2.28
C ILE A 7 0.72 -3.33 -3.50
N ILE A 8 -0.43 -3.97 -3.28
CA ILE A 8 -1.36 -4.41 -4.32
C ILE A 8 -2.60 -3.52 -4.27
N ASP A 9 -3.01 -3.01 -5.43
CA ASP A 9 -4.31 -2.37 -5.72
C ASP A 9 -4.72 -1.25 -4.74
N MET A 10 -3.75 -0.54 -4.14
CA MET A 10 -4.01 0.70 -3.38
C MET A 10 -4.14 1.93 -4.29
N GLN A 11 -4.84 1.77 -5.41
CA GLN A 11 -5.21 2.85 -6.32
C GLN A 11 -6.47 3.55 -5.84
N ASN A 12 -6.70 4.77 -6.34
CA ASN A 12 -7.86 5.57 -5.98
C ASN A 12 -9.19 4.84 -6.24
N ASP A 13 -9.25 4.01 -7.29
CA ASP A 13 -10.44 3.26 -7.70
C ASP A 13 -10.92 2.23 -6.68
N PHE A 14 -10.04 1.84 -5.73
CA PHE A 14 -10.34 0.93 -4.63
C PHE A 14 -10.32 1.61 -3.27
N ALA A 15 -9.49 2.64 -3.10
CA ALA A 15 -9.19 3.19 -1.79
C ALA A 15 -10.11 4.36 -1.39
N LEU A 16 -10.51 5.23 -2.30
CA LEU A 16 -11.25 6.45 -1.92
C LEU A 16 -12.69 6.14 -1.46
N PRO A 17 -13.27 6.96 -0.57
CA PRO A 17 -14.65 6.75 -0.10
C PRO A 17 -15.71 6.70 -1.22
N ASP A 18 -15.51 7.48 -2.28
CA ASP A 18 -16.41 7.56 -3.44
C ASP A 18 -15.90 6.76 -4.65
N ALA A 19 -14.99 5.81 -4.41
CA ALA A 19 -14.34 5.08 -5.48
C ALA A 19 -15.32 4.11 -6.20
N PRO A 20 -15.21 3.96 -7.53
CA PRO A 20 -16.10 3.10 -8.32
C PRO A 20 -16.02 1.63 -7.92
N MET A 21 -14.89 1.17 -7.36
CA MET A 21 -14.68 -0.18 -6.85
C MET A 21 -14.23 -0.14 -5.38
N GLY A 22 -14.83 0.76 -4.58
CA GLY A 22 -14.45 1.00 -3.19
C GLY A 22 -14.39 -0.27 -2.34
N VAL A 23 -13.24 -0.51 -1.73
CA VAL A 23 -13.02 -1.61 -0.78
C VAL A 23 -13.19 -1.07 0.64
N ALA A 24 -14.17 -1.62 1.36
CA ALA A 24 -14.43 -1.24 2.74
C ALA A 24 -13.16 -1.38 3.61
N GLY A 25 -12.75 -0.29 4.25
CA GLY A 25 -11.58 -0.25 5.13
C GLY A 25 -10.23 0.01 4.44
N ALA A 26 -10.17 0.19 3.11
CA ALA A 26 -8.94 0.50 2.41
C ALA A 26 -8.23 1.77 2.94
N MET A 27 -8.98 2.85 3.21
CA MET A 27 -8.41 4.04 3.86
C MET A 27 -7.92 3.78 5.28
N ALA A 28 -8.56 2.87 6.01
CA ALA A 28 -8.21 2.58 7.40
C ALA A 28 -6.86 1.87 7.52
N VAL A 29 -6.44 1.11 6.50
CA VAL A 29 -5.13 0.43 6.48
C VAL A 29 -4.00 1.31 5.94
N LEU A 30 -4.30 2.44 5.31
CA LEU A 30 -3.32 3.34 4.69
C LEU A 30 -2.19 3.78 5.65
N PRO A 31 -2.45 4.14 6.93
CA PRO A 31 -1.37 4.48 7.88
C PRO A 31 -0.39 3.32 8.10
N ASN A 32 -0.87 2.08 8.13
CA ASN A 32 -0.02 0.90 8.31
C ASN A 32 0.83 0.61 7.07
N ILE A 33 0.24 0.73 5.87
CA ILE A 33 0.95 0.58 4.61
C ILE A 33 2.08 1.61 4.52
N ARG A 34 1.78 2.87 4.87
CA ARG A 34 2.77 3.96 4.88
C ARG A 34 3.93 3.68 5.82
N ARG A 35 3.65 3.22 7.05
CA ARG A 35 4.69 2.89 8.04
C ARG A 35 5.65 1.81 7.53
N VAL A 36 5.13 0.76 6.88
CA VAL A 36 5.97 -0.32 6.33
C VAL A 36 6.75 0.17 5.10
N LEU A 37 6.11 0.95 4.22
CA LEU A 37 6.75 1.54 3.06
C LEU A 37 7.93 2.45 3.44
N GLU A 38 7.75 3.30 4.44
CA GLU A 38 8.80 4.18 4.96
C GLU A 38 9.97 3.38 5.53
N HIS A 39 9.70 2.30 6.27
CA HIS A 39 10.74 1.40 6.78
C HIS A 39 11.55 0.75 5.64
N PHE A 40 10.88 0.22 4.62
CA PHE A 40 11.55 -0.39 3.47
C PHE A 40 12.40 0.63 2.71
N ARG A 41 11.89 1.83 2.48
CA ARG A 41 12.63 2.91 1.81
C ARG A 41 13.85 3.38 2.60
N ALA A 42 13.72 3.54 3.93
CA ALA A 42 14.83 3.93 4.79
C ALA A 42 16.00 2.93 4.73
N GLN A 43 15.69 1.65 4.60
CA GLN A 43 16.67 0.57 4.49
C GLN A 43 17.09 0.23 3.06
N ARG A 44 16.57 0.95 2.05
CA ARG A 44 16.78 0.66 0.63
C ARG A 44 16.40 -0.78 0.24
N LEU A 45 15.36 -1.32 0.87
CA LEU A 45 14.82 -2.63 0.54
C LEU A 45 13.88 -2.55 -0.68
N PRO A 46 13.71 -3.66 -1.43
CA PRO A 46 12.84 -3.69 -2.60
C PRO A 46 11.37 -3.38 -2.26
N VAL A 47 10.76 -2.51 -3.06
CA VAL A 47 9.33 -2.15 -2.99
C VAL A 47 8.73 -2.24 -4.39
N PHE A 48 7.59 -2.91 -4.51
CA PHE A 48 6.82 -3.03 -5.74
C PHE A 48 5.40 -2.53 -5.52
N HIS A 49 4.91 -1.74 -6.47
CA HIS A 49 3.52 -1.34 -6.57
C HIS A 49 2.91 -2.14 -7.73
N VAL A 50 1.89 -2.96 -7.43
CA VAL A 50 1.16 -3.74 -8.43
C VAL A 50 -0.18 -3.04 -8.66
N VAL A 51 -0.54 -2.92 -9.93
CA VAL A 51 -1.71 -2.19 -10.46
C VAL A 51 -2.41 -3.04 -11.52
#